data_AF-A0A1B6HYB0-F1
#
_entry.id   AF-A0A1B6HYB0-F1
#
_cell.length_a   1.000
_cell.length_b   1.000
_cell.length_c   1.000
_cell.angle_alpha   90.00
_cell.angle_beta   90.00
_cell.angle_gamma   90.00
#
_symmetry.space_group_name_H-M   'P 1'
#
loop_
_entity.id
_entity.type
_entity.pdbx_description
1 polymer ?
#
loop_
_entity_poly.entity_id
_entity_poly.type
_entity_poly.pdbx_seq_one_letter_code
_entity_poly.pdbx_strand_id
1 'polypeptide(L)'
;EFLPQRLQQTFPEMSEAEVLSSIMRGHEYIVNILKMRERQLQIVYSMWHNKDLKTAVDHALTLRDQSVIVDLLGVITLRPGIWNLDLCVSLLPAIAELLQSKFEMYMTVGADALKLILHTFTPVIKSNVLNAAPTVGVDISREERYKKCIKCYNSLVTIRTFLLKRQTMQGKLGHTFRELHILLQALDSH
;
A
#
# COMPACT_ATOMS: atom_id res chain seq x y z
N GLU A 1 -22.57 50.97 -20.15
CA GLU A 1 -22.13 49.75 -19.45
C GLU A 1 -22.34 48.54 -20.35
N PHE A 2 -21.27 47.90 -20.82
CA PHE A 2 -21.34 46.66 -21.59
C PHE A 2 -20.96 45.50 -20.67
N LEU A 3 -21.93 44.65 -20.31
CA LEU A 3 -21.68 43.40 -19.60
C LEU A 3 -21.26 42.30 -20.60
N PRO A 4 -20.22 41.50 -20.34
CA PRO A 4 -19.80 40.43 -21.25
C PRO A 4 -20.74 39.21 -21.19
N GLN A 5 -21.21 38.76 -22.36
CA GLN A 5 -22.11 37.61 -22.62
C GLN A 5 -21.50 36.22 -22.30
N ARG A 6 -20.84 36.03 -21.15
CA ARG A 6 -20.18 34.75 -20.81
C ARG A 6 -20.88 33.92 -19.73
N LEU A 7 -22.21 33.91 -19.66
CA LEU A 7 -22.95 33.08 -18.67
C LEU A 7 -24.12 32.24 -19.20
N GLN A 8 -24.21 31.99 -20.51
CA GLN A 8 -25.13 30.98 -21.03
C GLN A 8 -24.35 29.92 -21.81
N GLN A 9 -23.61 29.08 -21.09
CA GLN A 9 -23.43 27.71 -21.57
C GLN A 9 -24.78 27.02 -21.38
N THR A 10 -25.63 27.10 -22.40
CA THR A 10 -26.79 26.22 -22.53
C THR A 10 -26.23 24.81 -22.75
N PHE A 11 -26.12 24.04 -21.68
CA PHE A 11 -25.98 22.60 -21.82
C PHE A 11 -27.22 22.12 -22.58
N PRO A 12 -27.08 21.36 -23.67
CA PRO A 12 -28.24 20.81 -24.36
C PRO A 12 -29.08 20.06 -23.33
N GLU A 13 -30.38 20.37 -23.26
CA GLU A 13 -31.32 19.59 -22.46
C GLU A 13 -31.28 18.15 -22.99
N MET A 14 -30.72 17.25 -22.19
CA MET A 14 -30.74 15.82 -22.49
C MET A 14 -32.15 15.31 -22.22
N SER A 15 -32.69 14.53 -23.15
CA SER A 15 -33.91 13.78 -22.88
C SER A 15 -33.69 12.76 -21.75
N GLU A 16 -34.76 12.39 -21.04
CA GLU A 16 -34.70 11.37 -19.97
C GLU A 16 -34.06 10.05 -20.46
N ALA A 17 -34.35 9.67 -21.72
CA ALA A 17 -33.77 8.48 -22.34
C ALA A 17 -32.25 8.59 -22.53
N GLU A 18 -31.74 9.77 -22.90
CA GLU A 18 -30.30 10.02 -23.04
C GLU A 18 -29.58 10.06 -21.69
N VAL A 19 -30.22 10.62 -20.66
CA VAL A 19 -29.71 10.58 -19.28
C VAL A 19 -29.63 9.14 -18.80
N LEU A 20 -30.70 8.36 -18.96
CA LEU A 20 -30.73 6.96 -18.54
C LEU A 20 -29.70 6.11 -19.29
N SER A 21 -29.59 6.30 -20.60
CA SER A 21 -28.57 5.63 -21.43
C SER A 21 -27.15 5.97 -20.98
N SER A 22 -26.91 7.23 -20.60
CA SER A 22 -25.61 7.69 -20.11
C SER A 22 -25.24 7.04 -18.77
N ILE A 23 -26.21 6.90 -17.85
CA ILE A 23 -26.01 6.21 -16.56
C ILE A 23 -25.76 4.71 -16.78
N MET A 24 -26.55 4.08 -17.64
CA MET A 24 -26.50 2.63 -17.85
C MET A 24 -25.23 2.18 -18.59
N ARG A 25 -24.57 3.07 -19.35
CA ARG A 25 -23.39 2.76 -20.17
C ARG A 25 -22.24 2.07 -19.40
N GLY A 26 -22.06 2.41 -18.12
CA GLY A 26 -21.02 1.82 -17.26
C GLY A 26 -21.53 0.85 -16.20
N HIS A 27 -22.85 0.67 -16.08
CA HIS A 27 -23.47 0.01 -14.93
C HIS A 27 -23.03 -1.45 -14.79
N GLU A 28 -23.20 -2.26 -15.83
CA GLU A 28 -22.86 -3.69 -15.79
C GLU A 28 -21.38 -3.92 -15.49
N TYR A 29 -20.51 -3.08 -16.06
CA TYR A 29 -19.08 -3.14 -15.83
C TYR A 29 -18.73 -2.88 -14.35
N ILE A 30 -19.28 -1.82 -13.77
CA ILE A 30 -19.06 -1.49 -12.35
C ILE A 30 -19.64 -2.58 -11.44
N VAL A 31 -20.84 -3.08 -11.72
CA VAL A 31 -21.45 -4.18 -10.95
C VAL A 31 -20.56 -5.42 -10.97
N ASN A 32 -20.01 -5.78 -12.12
CA ASN A 32 -19.13 -6.95 -12.25
C ASN A 32 -17.81 -6.75 -11.50
N ILE A 33 -17.19 -5.56 -11.57
CA ILE A 33 -15.99 -5.24 -10.79
C ILE A 33 -16.26 -5.36 -9.30
N LEU A 34 -17.35 -4.75 -8.81
CA LEU A 34 -17.68 -4.74 -7.39
C LEU A 34 -17.97 -6.16 -6.89
N LYS A 35 -18.74 -6.96 -7.63
CA LYS A 35 -19.00 -8.37 -7.28
C LYS A 35 -17.73 -9.22 -7.23
N MET A 36 -16.80 -9.02 -8.17
CA MET A 36 -15.53 -9.73 -8.16
C MET A 36 -14.66 -9.34 -6.96
N ARG A 37 -14.57 -8.04 -6.67
CA ARG A 37 -13.80 -7.53 -5.52
C ARG A 37 -14.42 -7.99 -4.20
N GLU A 38 -15.74 -7.93 -4.07
CA GLU A 38 -16.46 -8.46 -2.90
C GLU A 38 -16.13 -9.94 -2.69
N ARG A 39 -16.26 -10.78 -3.72
CA ARG A 39 -15.94 -12.21 -3.61
C ARG A 39 -14.50 -12.45 -3.18
N GLN A 40 -13.55 -11.71 -3.74
CA GLN A 40 -12.13 -11.80 -3.38
C GLN A 40 -11.91 -11.43 -1.91
N LEU A 41 -12.50 -10.32 -1.46
CA LEU A 41 -12.41 -9.87 -0.06
C LEU A 41 -13.07 -10.85 0.91
N GLN A 42 -14.19 -11.48 0.53
CA GLN A 42 -14.83 -12.52 1.34
C GLN A 42 -13.92 -13.74 1.53
N ILE A 43 -13.17 -14.13 0.49
CA ILE A 43 -12.18 -15.21 0.61
C ILE A 43 -11.04 -14.79 1.53
N VAL A 44 -10.48 -13.59 1.34
CA VAL A 44 -9.41 -13.05 2.21
C VAL A 44 -9.87 -12.98 3.67
N TYR A 45 -11.08 -12.47 3.91
CA TYR A 45 -11.69 -12.41 5.24
C TYR A 45 -11.86 -13.79 5.86
N SER A 46 -12.39 -14.75 5.10
CA SER A 46 -12.53 -16.14 5.54
C SER A 46 -11.19 -16.79 5.89
N MET A 47 -10.15 -16.54 5.09
CA MET A 47 -8.80 -17.02 5.41
C MET A 47 -8.24 -16.39 6.68
N TRP A 48 -8.47 -15.10 6.91
CA TRP A 48 -8.04 -14.45 8.14
C TRP A 48 -8.78 -15.04 9.34
N HIS A 49 -10.10 -15.17 9.27
CA HIS A 49 -10.90 -15.66 10.40
C HIS A 49 -10.63 -17.13 10.73
N ASN A 50 -10.52 -18.01 9.72
CA ASN A 50 -10.40 -19.45 9.92
C ASN A 50 -8.96 -19.94 10.05
N LYS A 51 -7.97 -19.10 9.71
CA LYS A 51 -6.54 -19.42 9.80
C LYS A 51 -5.81 -18.31 10.54
N ASP A 52 -5.14 -17.44 9.80
CA ASP A 52 -4.34 -16.36 10.33
C ASP A 52 -4.18 -15.25 9.28
N LEU A 53 -3.75 -14.07 9.74
CA LEU A 53 -3.59 -12.89 8.89
C LEU A 53 -2.51 -13.08 7.81
N LYS A 54 -1.43 -13.83 8.09
CA LYS A 54 -0.36 -14.04 7.12
C LYS A 54 -0.86 -14.88 5.95
N THR A 55 -1.63 -15.93 6.20
CA THR A 55 -2.28 -16.73 5.16
C THR A 55 -3.24 -15.89 4.31
N ALA A 56 -4.03 -15.01 4.95
CA ALA A 56 -4.93 -14.10 4.24
C ALA A 56 -4.19 -13.10 3.35
N VAL A 57 -3.10 -12.50 3.86
CA VAL A 57 -2.24 -11.59 3.10
C VAL A 57 -1.57 -12.29 1.93
N ASP A 58 -1.00 -13.47 2.14
CA ASP A 58 -0.38 -14.23 1.06
C ASP A 58 -1.40 -14.57 -0.03
N HIS A 59 -2.61 -14.96 0.34
CA HIS A 59 -3.67 -15.19 -0.64
C HIS A 59 -4.05 -13.90 -1.38
N ALA A 60 -4.23 -12.79 -0.68
CA ALA A 60 -4.53 -11.51 -1.31
C ALA A 60 -3.48 -11.11 -2.35
N LEU A 61 -2.19 -11.36 -2.06
CA LEU A 61 -1.08 -11.12 -2.99
C LEU A 61 -1.15 -12.02 -4.23
N THR A 62 -1.64 -13.26 -4.11
CA THR A 62 -1.82 -14.17 -5.26
C THR A 62 -2.92 -13.73 -6.23
N LEU A 63 -3.89 -12.94 -5.77
CA LEU A 63 -4.98 -12.43 -6.62
C LEU A 63 -4.49 -11.43 -7.67
N ARG A 64 -3.34 -10.79 -7.42
CA ARG A 64 -2.75 -9.73 -8.27
C ARG A 64 -3.73 -8.57 -8.56
N ASP A 65 -4.69 -8.35 -7.67
CA ASP A 65 -5.61 -7.21 -7.72
C ASP A 65 -5.18 -6.18 -6.66
N GLN A 66 -4.62 -5.06 -7.12
CA GLN A 66 -4.15 -3.99 -6.23
C GLN A 66 -5.27 -3.41 -5.37
N SER A 67 -6.53 -3.44 -5.84
CA SER A 67 -7.64 -2.90 -5.06
C SER A 67 -7.93 -3.71 -3.81
N VAL A 68 -7.79 -5.05 -3.89
CA VAL A 68 -7.91 -5.93 -2.73
C VAL A 68 -6.79 -5.65 -1.72
N ILE A 69 -5.56 -5.41 -2.20
CA ILE A 69 -4.44 -5.04 -1.33
C ILE A 69 -4.69 -3.69 -0.65
N VAL A 70 -5.22 -2.71 -1.39
CA VAL A 70 -5.57 -1.39 -0.84
C VAL A 70 -6.64 -1.52 0.25
N ASP A 71 -7.72 -2.27 -0.01
CA ASP A 71 -8.79 -2.48 0.96
C ASP A 71 -8.27 -3.21 2.22
N LEU A 72 -7.44 -4.24 2.04
CA LEU A 72 -6.82 -4.97 3.14
C LEU A 72 -5.87 -4.09 3.97
N LEU A 73 -4.96 -3.36 3.32
CA LEU A 73 -4.04 -2.43 3.98
C LEU A 73 -4.78 -1.32 4.71
N GLY A 74 -5.88 -0.80 4.14
CA GLY A 74 -6.74 0.19 4.77
C GLY A 74 -7.29 -0.27 6.13
N VAL A 75 -7.51 -1.58 6.30
CA VAL A 75 -7.98 -2.16 7.58
C VAL A 75 -6.81 -2.49 8.51
N ILE A 76 -5.79 -3.21 8.04
CA ILE A 76 -4.74 -3.72 8.94
C ILE A 76 -3.79 -2.62 9.43
N THR A 77 -3.63 -1.52 8.66
CA THR A 77 -2.81 -0.38 9.07
C THR A 77 -3.38 0.36 10.28
N LEU A 78 -4.70 0.25 10.52
CA LEU A 78 -5.36 0.81 11.70
C LEU A 78 -5.06 0.00 12.99
N ARG A 79 -4.39 -1.15 12.88
CA ARG A 79 -4.17 -2.07 14.00
C ARG A 79 -2.69 -2.48 14.10
N PRO A 80 -1.77 -1.59 14.54
CA PRO A 80 -0.34 -1.90 14.58
C PRO A 80 0.04 -3.18 15.33
N GLY A 81 -0.70 -3.54 16.39
CA GLY A 81 -0.44 -4.73 17.20
C GLY A 81 -0.59 -6.09 16.50
N ILE A 82 -1.19 -6.14 15.30
CA ILE A 82 -1.30 -7.41 14.52
C ILE A 82 -0.15 -7.59 13.52
N TRP A 83 0.70 -6.58 13.36
CA TRP A 83 1.82 -6.64 12.43
C TRP A 83 2.98 -7.44 13.02
N ASN A 84 3.69 -8.16 12.15
CA ASN A 84 4.91 -8.87 12.50
C ASN A 84 5.86 -8.87 11.30
N LEU A 85 7.07 -9.38 11.50
CA LEU A 85 8.11 -9.34 10.48
C LEU A 85 7.76 -10.18 9.23
N ASP A 86 6.99 -11.26 9.40
CA ASP A 86 6.50 -12.08 8.28
C ASP A 86 5.56 -11.30 7.36
N LEU A 87 4.68 -10.48 7.94
CA LEU A 87 3.82 -9.57 7.19
C LEU A 87 4.63 -8.48 6.49
N CYS A 88 5.65 -7.91 7.15
CA CYS A 88 6.54 -6.94 6.51
C CYS A 88 7.22 -7.53 5.26
N VAL A 89 7.75 -8.76 5.35
CA VAL A 89 8.39 -9.44 4.22
C VAL A 89 7.41 -9.62 3.06
N SER A 90 6.17 -10.05 3.32
CA SER A 90 5.16 -10.25 2.27
C SER A 90 4.66 -8.93 1.66
N LEU A 91 4.44 -7.90 2.47
CA LEU A 91 3.73 -6.68 2.05
C LEU A 91 4.63 -5.59 1.48
N LEU A 92 5.91 -5.51 1.89
CA LEU A 92 6.81 -4.45 1.41
C LEU A 92 6.93 -4.38 -0.14
N PRO A 93 7.00 -5.50 -0.88
CA PRO A 93 6.97 -5.47 -2.34
C PRO A 93 5.67 -4.84 -2.89
N ALA A 94 4.51 -5.22 -2.37
CA ALA A 94 3.22 -4.67 -2.80
C ALA A 94 3.09 -3.18 -2.44
N ILE A 95 3.59 -2.78 -1.26
CA ILE A 95 3.66 -1.37 -0.85
C ILE A 95 4.52 -0.57 -1.83
N ALA A 96 5.66 -1.10 -2.27
CA ALA A 96 6.51 -0.46 -3.27
C ALA A 96 5.78 -0.25 -4.61
N GLU A 97 4.93 -1.19 -5.03
CA GLU A 97 4.08 -1.03 -6.21
C GLU A 97 2.99 0.03 -6.02
N LEU A 98 2.35 0.08 -4.85
CA LEU A 98 1.32 1.08 -4.54
C LEU A 98 1.88 2.51 -4.55
N LEU A 99 3.09 2.72 -4.03
CA LEU A 99 3.79 4.01 -4.09
C LEU A 99 4.09 4.47 -5.52
N GLN A 100 4.08 3.54 -6.48
CA GLN A 100 4.27 3.78 -7.91
C GLN A 100 2.95 3.83 -8.70
N SER A 101 1.80 3.69 -8.04
CA SER A 101 0.48 3.70 -8.67
C SER A 101 0.23 4.99 -9.46
N LYS A 102 -0.73 5.00 -10.37
CA LYS A 102 -1.24 6.24 -10.98
C LYS A 102 -2.30 6.94 -10.13
N PHE A 103 -2.81 6.26 -9.10
CA PHE A 103 -3.89 6.75 -8.24
C PHE A 103 -3.33 7.24 -6.92
N GLU A 104 -3.54 8.52 -6.59
CA GLU A 104 -3.05 9.14 -5.35
C GLU A 104 -3.59 8.44 -4.09
N MET A 105 -4.84 7.96 -4.12
CA MET A 105 -5.42 7.17 -3.02
C MET A 105 -4.60 5.89 -2.74
N TYR A 106 -4.11 5.21 -3.78
CA TYR A 106 -3.34 3.98 -3.63
C TYR A 106 -1.95 4.28 -3.07
N MET A 107 -1.32 5.36 -3.56
CA MET A 107 -0.05 5.84 -3.02
C MET A 107 -0.17 6.20 -1.54
N THR A 108 -1.28 6.83 -1.15
CA THR A 108 -1.55 7.21 0.25
C THR A 108 -1.64 5.98 1.15
N VAL A 109 -2.42 4.96 0.75
CA VAL A 109 -2.53 3.71 1.51
C VAL A 109 -1.19 2.99 1.63
N GLY A 110 -0.39 2.95 0.54
CA GLY A 110 0.97 2.41 0.58
C GLY A 110 1.90 3.20 1.51
N ALA A 111 1.79 4.53 1.51
CA ALA A 111 2.57 5.42 2.35
C ALA A 111 2.24 5.24 3.83
N ASP A 112 0.97 5.13 4.20
CA ASP A 112 0.52 4.91 5.57
C ASP A 112 1.00 3.56 6.11
N ALA A 113 0.89 2.50 5.31
CA ALA A 113 1.40 1.17 5.65
C ALA A 113 2.94 1.19 5.82
N LEU A 114 3.66 1.85 4.91
CA LEU A 114 5.11 2.00 5.02
C LEU A 114 5.50 2.76 6.29
N LYS A 115 4.79 3.86 6.61
CA LYS A 115 5.04 4.66 7.81
C LYS A 115 4.90 3.82 9.07
N LEU A 116 3.86 2.98 9.16
CA LEU A 116 3.69 2.01 10.24
C LEU A 116 4.88 1.05 10.35
N ILE A 117 5.30 0.47 9.22
CA ILE A 117 6.45 -0.45 9.20
C ILE A 117 7.71 0.24 9.70
N LEU A 118 7.98 1.46 9.24
CA LEU A 118 9.16 2.22 9.62
C LEU A 118 9.18 2.58 11.11
N HIS A 119 8.05 3.01 11.67
CA HIS A 119 7.99 3.32 13.10
C HIS A 119 8.12 2.07 13.98
N THR A 120 7.58 0.93 13.54
CA THR A 120 7.46 -0.27 14.38
C THR A 120 8.66 -1.21 14.24
N PHE A 121 9.15 -1.42 13.02
CA PHE A 121 10.10 -2.50 12.71
C PHE A 121 11.52 -2.01 12.37
N THR A 122 11.75 -0.71 12.18
CA THR A 122 13.11 -0.20 11.92
C THR A 122 14.12 -0.62 13.00
N PRO A 123 13.83 -0.54 14.32
CA PRO A 123 14.81 -0.94 15.34
C PRO A 123 15.23 -2.42 15.25
N VAL A 124 14.26 -3.33 15.01
CA VAL A 124 14.54 -4.77 14.90
C VAL A 124 15.26 -5.10 13.58
N ILE A 125 14.88 -4.46 12.47
CA ILE A 125 15.55 -4.65 11.19
C ILE A 125 17.01 -4.17 11.28
N LYS A 126 17.22 -2.94 11.76
CA LYS A 126 18.54 -2.34 11.92
C LYS A 126 19.45 -3.19 12.81
N SER A 127 18.98 -3.57 14.01
CA SER A 127 19.78 -4.35 14.95
C SER A 127 20.18 -5.72 14.41
N ASN A 128 19.30 -6.41 13.67
CA ASN A 128 19.62 -7.72 13.11
C ASN A 128 20.53 -7.62 11.87
N VAL A 129 20.41 -6.57 11.06
CA VAL A 129 21.20 -6.41 9.83
C VAL A 129 22.59 -5.82 10.10
N LEU A 130 22.68 -4.77 10.92
CA LEU A 130 23.95 -4.06 11.16
C LEU A 130 24.81 -4.70 12.26
N ASN A 131 24.18 -5.31 13.27
CA ASN A 131 24.88 -5.88 14.43
C ASN A 131 24.86 -7.41 14.41
N ALA A 132 24.92 -8.02 13.23
CA ALA A 132 24.97 -9.47 13.08
C ALA A 132 26.26 -10.03 13.72
N ALA A 133 26.19 -10.42 14.99
CA ALA A 133 27.29 -11.10 15.66
C ALA A 133 27.47 -12.49 15.05
N PRO A 134 28.71 -12.93 14.75
CA PRO A 134 28.95 -14.29 14.31
C PRO A 134 28.51 -15.25 15.42
N THR A 135 27.57 -16.14 15.09
CA THR A 135 27.08 -17.14 16.03
C THR A 135 27.82 -18.44 15.83
N VAL A 136 28.43 -18.94 16.91
CA VAL A 136 28.95 -20.31 16.99
C VAL A 136 27.80 -21.18 17.50
N GLY A 137 27.13 -21.90 16.60
CA GLY A 137 26.00 -22.78 16.93
C GLY A 137 24.85 -22.71 15.92
N VAL A 138 23.92 -23.68 15.99
CA VAL A 138 22.74 -23.78 15.10
C VAL A 138 21.53 -23.12 15.78
N ASP A 139 21.46 -21.79 15.81
CA ASP A 139 20.24 -21.06 16.21
C ASP A 139 19.40 -20.73 14.96
N ILE A 140 18.56 -21.69 14.56
CA ILE A 140 17.68 -21.59 13.38
C ILE A 140 16.75 -20.38 13.53
N SER A 141 16.27 -20.08 14.73
CA SER A 141 15.30 -19.01 14.97
C SER A 141 15.90 -17.62 14.73
N ARG A 142 17.16 -17.42 15.13
CA ARG A 142 17.91 -16.19 14.90
C ARG A 142 18.26 -16.05 13.42
N GLU A 143 18.68 -17.14 12.78
CA GLU A 143 19.00 -17.14 11.35
C GLU A 143 17.76 -16.84 10.49
N GLU A 144 16.59 -17.40 10.82
CA GLU A 144 15.33 -17.07 10.17
C GLU A 144 14.93 -15.61 10.36
N ARG A 145 15.06 -15.07 11.58
CA ARG A 145 14.80 -13.65 11.87
C ARG A 145 15.73 -12.75 11.06
N TYR A 146 17.02 -13.09 11.00
CA TYR A 146 18.01 -12.37 10.22
C TYR A 146 17.63 -12.34 8.73
N LYS A 147 17.30 -13.50 8.14
CA LYS A 147 16.84 -13.61 6.74
C LYS A 147 15.62 -12.73 6.46
N LYS A 148 14.65 -12.72 7.37
CA LYS A 148 13.46 -11.85 7.25
C LYS A 148 13.84 -10.36 7.32
N CYS A 149 14.72 -9.98 8.25
CA CYS A 149 15.20 -8.59 8.37
C CYS A 149 15.95 -8.15 7.11
N ILE A 150 16.81 -9.00 6.54
CA ILE A 150 17.53 -8.72 5.28
C ILE A 150 16.55 -8.52 4.12
N LYS A 151 15.52 -9.37 3.99
CA LYS A 151 14.49 -9.19 2.97
C LYS A 151 13.77 -7.85 3.11
N CYS A 152 13.34 -7.51 4.33
CA CYS A 152 12.73 -6.21 4.61
C CYS A 152 13.67 -5.05 4.27
N TYR A 153 14.92 -5.11 4.74
CA TYR A 153 15.92 -4.08 4.50
C TYR A 153 16.14 -3.82 3.00
N ASN A 154 16.30 -4.88 2.21
CA ASN A 154 16.47 -4.76 0.75
C ASN A 154 15.26 -4.07 0.09
N SER A 155 14.03 -4.45 0.45
CA SER A 155 12.83 -3.78 -0.05
C SER A 155 12.77 -2.31 0.37
N LEU A 156 13.10 -2.00 1.62
CA LEU A 156 13.13 -0.63 2.14
C LEU A 156 14.17 0.25 1.42
N VAL A 157 15.34 -0.29 1.09
CA VAL A 157 16.37 0.40 0.29
C VAL A 157 15.87 0.68 -1.14
N THR A 158 15.17 -0.27 -1.76
CA THR A 158 14.53 -0.05 -3.07
C THR A 158 13.49 1.06 -3.00
N ILE A 159 12.62 1.05 -1.99
CA ILE A 159 11.62 2.09 -1.76
C ILE A 159 12.29 3.46 -1.54
N ARG A 160 13.34 3.52 -0.71
CA ARG A 160 14.11 4.76 -0.47
C ARG A 160 14.65 5.35 -1.76
N THR A 161 15.19 4.51 -2.64
CA THR A 161 15.70 4.92 -3.96
C THR A 161 14.59 5.50 -4.84
N PHE A 162 13.39 4.91 -4.81
CA PHE A 162 12.24 5.45 -5.52
C PHE A 162 11.82 6.82 -4.95
N LEU A 163 11.69 6.94 -3.63
CA LEU A 163 11.28 8.18 -2.97
C LEU A 163 12.28 9.32 -3.17
N LEU A 164 13.59 9.02 -3.25
CA LEU A 164 14.62 10.00 -3.59
C LEU A 164 14.39 10.64 -4.97
N LYS A 165 13.84 9.90 -5.94
CA LYS A 165 13.51 10.41 -7.28
C LYS A 165 12.20 11.23 -7.31
N ARG A 166 11.48 11.31 -6.19
CA ARG A 166 10.16 11.95 -6.07
C ARG A 166 10.15 13.16 -5.12
N GLN A 167 11.32 13.67 -4.74
CA GLN A 167 11.44 14.79 -3.78
C GLN A 167 10.82 16.11 -4.27
N THR A 168 10.64 16.27 -5.59
CA THR A 168 10.05 17.47 -6.20
C THR A 168 8.52 17.43 -6.30
N MET A 169 7.89 16.31 -5.92
CA MET A 169 6.44 16.17 -5.91
C MET A 169 5.81 17.19 -4.95
N GLN A 170 4.79 17.90 -5.43
CA GLN A 170 4.08 18.93 -4.66
C GLN A 170 2.86 18.35 -3.94
N GLY A 171 2.26 19.15 -3.06
CA GLY A 171 1.04 18.79 -2.33
C GLY A 171 1.26 17.85 -1.15
N LYS A 172 0.15 17.37 -0.57
CA LYS A 172 0.13 16.55 0.65
C LYS A 172 0.92 15.25 0.48
N LEU A 173 0.76 14.59 -0.66
CA LEU A 173 1.49 13.35 -0.93
C LEU A 173 3.00 13.60 -1.09
N GLY A 174 3.39 14.69 -1.75
CA GLY A 174 4.80 15.08 -1.85
C GLY A 174 5.46 15.40 -0.51
N HIS A 175 4.70 15.96 0.45
CA HIS A 175 5.17 16.08 1.85
C HIS A 175 5.37 14.70 2.49
N THR A 176 4.39 13.81 2.35
CA THR A 176 4.44 12.44 2.90
C THR A 176 5.64 11.66 2.36
N PHE A 177 5.96 11.78 1.07
CA PHE A 177 7.11 11.09 0.46
C PHE A 177 8.45 11.61 0.98
N ARG A 178 8.56 12.91 1.27
CA ARG A 178 9.74 13.49 1.91
C ARG A 178 9.91 13.01 3.34
N GLU A 179 8.82 12.97 4.11
CA GLU A 179 8.81 12.42 5.47
C GLU A 179 9.27 10.95 5.48
N LEU A 180 8.69 10.12 4.61
CA LEU A 180 9.07 8.71 4.46
C LEU A 180 10.54 8.55 4.07
N HIS A 181 11.04 9.39 3.15
CA HIS A 181 12.45 9.35 2.75
C HIS A 181 13.37 9.65 3.94
N ILE A 182 13.04 10.63 4.78
CA ILE A 182 13.79 10.95 6.00
C ILE A 182 13.76 9.77 6.99
N LEU A 183 12.58 9.18 7.23
CA LEU A 183 12.47 7.99 8.10
C LEU A 183 13.34 6.82 7.61
N LEU A 184 13.43 6.63 6.29
CA LEU A 184 14.26 5.59 5.67
C LEU A 184 15.77 5.84 5.77
N GLN A 185 16.22 7.06 6.10
CA GLN A 185 17.63 7.34 6.37
C GLN A 185 18.07 6.78 7.74
N ALA A 186 17.12 6.62 8.68
CA ALA A 186 17.40 6.04 10.00
C ALA A 186 17.77 4.54 9.96
N LEU A 187 17.62 3.89 8.80
CA LEU A 187 18.06 2.51 8.61
C LEU A 187 19.59 2.37 8.63
N ASP A 188 20.31 3.41 8.24
CA ASP A 188 21.77 3.37 8.05
C ASP A 188 22.53 4.18 9.12
N SER A 189 21.83 5.00 9.92
CA SER A 189 22.47 5.73 11.01
C SER A 189 22.97 4.77 12.07
N HIS A 190 24.11 5.05 12.71
CA HIS A 190 24.58 4.29 13.87
C HIS A 190 23.77 4.63 15.11
#